data_AF-A0A1Y2DCK8-F1
#
_entry.id   AF-A0A1Y2DCK8-F1
#
_cell.length_a   1.000
_cell.length_b   1.000
_cell.length_c   1.000
_cell.angle_alpha   90.00
_cell.angle_beta   90.00
_cell.angle_gamma   90.00
#
_symmetry.space_group_name_H-M   'P 1'
#
loop_
_entity.id
_entity.type
_entity.pdbx_description
1 polymer ?
#
loop_
_entity_poly.entity_id
_entity_poly.type
_entity_poly.pdbx_seq_one_letter_code
_entity_poly.pdbx_strand_id
1 'polypeptide(L)'
;MTSTNNRPLQNQSVSELVHLFNNKCIEKKKLGSYGASTKFRDNPDDDYWRMPDTFLKDPAPRDEIDDLDRRAREPPFNFANGLPPDYLEFLRTTNGIYAIDRADDGDEIFRPAHLVELMDEEDWNCELLPKEMLEDCDVEIDWPELNGLIHIGAGGDEGYHWLVSPHTTKAAIAAFDDAYDKASDADKEKLEKAANELYSGLTEMRRLEYSVFRVYHWAAQIEAFASFKHLLEDFVTGMDEIKEEDDDEDEEGTENDDSDESADKET
;
A
#
# COMPACT_ATOMS: atom_id res chain seq x y z
N MET A 1 -23.73 16.34 -14.21
CA MET A 1 -23.38 14.93 -14.42
C MET A 1 -22.61 14.52 -13.18
N THR A 2 -23.16 13.64 -12.36
CA THR A 2 -22.47 13.11 -11.18
C THR A 2 -21.32 12.25 -11.66
N SER A 3 -20.08 12.73 -11.49
CA SER A 3 -18.87 11.91 -11.58
C SER A 3 -19.03 10.83 -10.52
N THR A 4 -19.46 9.64 -10.92
CA THR A 4 -19.45 8.46 -10.05
C THR A 4 -17.99 8.09 -9.89
N ASN A 5 -17.40 8.57 -8.81
CA ASN A 5 -16.11 8.13 -8.33
C ASN A 5 -16.08 6.60 -8.33
N ASN A 6 -15.14 6.01 -9.07
CA ASN A 6 -14.98 4.56 -9.28
C ASN A 6 -14.48 3.80 -8.03
N ARG A 7 -14.58 4.40 -6.84
CA ARG A 7 -14.17 3.80 -5.57
C ARG A 7 -15.35 3.11 -4.90
N PRO A 8 -15.52 1.78 -5.04
CA PRO A 8 -16.73 1.07 -4.59
C PRO A 8 -16.92 1.13 -3.06
N LEU A 9 -15.83 1.31 -2.33
CA LEU A 9 -15.81 1.30 -0.87
C LEU A 9 -15.70 2.71 -0.24
N GLN A 10 -15.80 3.79 -1.04
CA GLN A 10 -15.63 5.17 -0.57
C GLN A 10 -16.58 5.59 0.57
N ASN A 11 -17.70 4.90 0.75
CA ASN A 11 -18.68 5.19 1.79
C ASN A 11 -18.44 4.39 3.10
N GLN A 12 -17.53 3.43 3.10
CA GLN A 12 -17.16 2.67 4.31
C GLN A 12 -16.31 3.52 5.23
N SER A 13 -16.44 3.37 6.54
CA SER A 13 -15.50 3.94 7.52
C SER A 13 -14.14 3.22 7.47
N VAL A 14 -13.11 3.80 8.09
CA VAL A 14 -11.80 3.14 8.19
C VAL A 14 -11.92 1.87 9.01
N SER A 15 -12.69 1.91 10.11
CA SER A 15 -12.92 0.73 10.94
C SER A 15 -13.59 -0.41 10.15
N GLU A 16 -14.60 -0.11 9.32
CA GLU A 16 -15.26 -1.09 8.46
C GLU A 16 -14.28 -1.70 7.44
N LEU A 17 -13.43 -0.87 6.80
CA LEU A 17 -12.42 -1.34 5.85
C LEU A 17 -11.40 -2.28 6.50
N VAL A 18 -10.90 -1.92 7.68
CA VAL A 18 -9.93 -2.74 8.43
C VAL A 18 -10.51 -4.12 8.76
N HIS A 19 -11.74 -4.17 9.25
CA HIS A 19 -12.40 -5.45 9.54
C HIS A 19 -12.75 -6.24 8.27
N LEU A 20 -13.14 -5.55 7.19
CA LEU A 20 -13.42 -6.19 5.91
C LEU A 20 -12.16 -6.83 5.31
N PHE A 21 -11.03 -6.12 5.35
CA PHE A 21 -9.73 -6.66 4.94
C PHE A 21 -9.38 -7.92 5.74
N ASN A 22 -9.39 -7.82 7.08
CA ASN A 22 -9.10 -8.95 7.96
C ASN A 22 -9.97 -10.18 7.67
N ASN A 23 -11.29 -9.97 7.52
CA ASN A 23 -12.22 -11.07 7.25
C ASN A 23 -11.92 -11.74 5.90
N LYS A 24 -11.60 -10.96 4.86
CA LYS A 24 -11.19 -11.50 3.57
C LYS A 24 -9.88 -12.27 3.67
N CYS A 25 -8.91 -11.80 4.47
CA CYS A 25 -7.65 -12.52 4.68
C CYS A 25 -7.87 -13.88 5.34
N ILE A 26 -8.74 -13.94 6.35
CA ILE A 26 -9.11 -15.19 7.04
C ILE A 26 -9.84 -16.13 6.08
N GLU A 27 -10.84 -15.63 5.36
CA GLU A 27 -11.64 -16.42 4.42
C GLU A 27 -10.78 -17.05 3.31
N LYS A 28 -9.87 -16.25 2.74
CA LYS A 28 -8.99 -16.68 1.65
C LYS A 28 -7.73 -17.40 2.12
N LYS A 29 -7.50 -17.51 3.44
CA LYS A 29 -6.23 -17.98 4.02
C LYS A 29 -5.03 -17.32 3.32
N LYS A 30 -5.04 -16.00 3.17
CA LYS A 30 -3.99 -15.25 2.47
C LYS A 30 -4.00 -13.79 2.90
N LEU A 31 -2.84 -13.16 2.97
CA LEU A 31 -2.70 -11.74 3.32
C LEU A 31 -2.87 -10.76 2.15
N GLY A 32 -3.55 -11.20 1.11
CA GLY A 32 -3.74 -10.42 -0.11
C GLY A 32 -2.76 -10.73 -1.20
N SER A 33 -2.81 -9.97 -2.29
CA SER A 33 -1.85 -10.02 -3.40
C SER A 33 -0.46 -9.54 -2.96
N TYR A 34 -0.35 -9.04 -1.73
CA TYR A 34 0.77 -8.28 -1.21
C TYR A 34 1.53 -8.99 -0.08
N GLY A 35 0.97 -10.03 0.53
CA GLY A 35 1.69 -10.92 1.46
C GLY A 35 2.32 -12.09 0.71
N ALA A 36 3.35 -12.73 1.29
CA ALA A 36 4.07 -13.75 0.56
C ALA A 36 3.17 -14.92 0.11
N SER A 37 3.58 -15.57 -0.97
CA SER A 37 2.83 -16.58 -1.69
C SER A 37 2.59 -17.88 -0.92
N THR A 38 2.97 -17.94 0.36
CA THR A 38 2.74 -19.10 1.19
C THR A 38 1.24 -19.23 1.44
N LYS A 39 0.56 -20.01 0.58
CA LYS A 39 -0.70 -20.68 0.97
C LYS A 39 -0.38 -21.29 2.34
N PHE A 40 -1.05 -20.85 3.41
CA PHE A 40 -0.86 -21.43 4.75
C PHE A 40 -0.98 -22.94 4.57
N ARG A 41 0.14 -23.64 4.67
CA ARG A 41 0.25 -25.01 4.18
C ARG A 41 -0.73 -25.85 5.00
N ASP A 42 -1.69 -26.51 4.36
CA ASP A 42 -2.57 -27.49 5.01
C ASP A 42 -1.76 -28.77 5.33
N ASN A 43 -0.61 -28.67 6.00
CA ASN A 43 0.08 -29.80 6.56
C ASN A 43 -0.45 -30.03 7.99
N PRO A 44 -1.37 -30.99 8.20
CA PRO A 44 -1.99 -31.21 9.50
C PRO A 44 -1.00 -31.69 10.58
N ASP A 45 0.22 -32.07 10.19
CA ASP A 45 1.28 -32.50 11.10
C ASP A 45 2.24 -31.37 11.51
N ASP A 46 2.07 -30.15 10.96
CA ASP A 46 2.88 -28.99 11.31
C ASP A 46 2.14 -28.08 12.31
N ASP A 47 2.27 -28.39 13.59
CA ASP A 47 1.69 -27.62 14.71
C ASP A 47 2.13 -26.13 14.74
N TYR A 48 3.10 -25.73 13.91
CA TYR A 48 3.62 -24.36 13.81
C TYR A 48 2.76 -23.43 12.93
N TRP A 49 1.75 -23.94 12.22
CA TRP A 49 1.06 -23.19 11.16
C TRP A 49 -0.45 -23.04 11.37
N ARG A 50 -0.90 -22.81 12.60
CA ARG A 50 -2.30 -22.44 12.84
C ARG A 50 -2.55 -21.01 12.33
N MET A 51 -3.42 -20.91 11.33
CA MET A 51 -3.99 -19.63 10.88
C MET A 51 -4.51 -18.85 12.09
N PRO A 52 -4.18 -17.56 12.24
CA PRO A 52 -4.73 -16.79 13.35
C PRO A 52 -6.23 -16.60 13.19
N ASP A 53 -6.91 -16.37 14.31
CA ASP A 53 -8.31 -15.93 14.30
C ASP A 53 -8.47 -14.46 13.84
N THR A 54 -7.36 -13.71 13.79
CA THR A 54 -7.29 -12.31 13.35
C THR A 54 -5.86 -11.91 12.97
N PHE A 55 -5.72 -11.10 11.94
CA PHE A 55 -4.49 -10.40 11.56
C PHE A 55 -4.37 -9.01 12.18
N LEU A 56 -5.46 -8.53 12.79
CA LEU A 56 -5.49 -7.24 13.47
C LEU A 56 -4.82 -7.36 14.84
N LYS A 57 -4.05 -6.32 15.18
CA LYS A 57 -3.54 -6.10 16.52
C LYS A 57 -4.62 -5.44 17.39
N ASP A 58 -4.41 -5.48 18.71
CA ASP A 58 -5.20 -4.65 19.60
C ASP A 58 -5.09 -3.16 19.18
N PRO A 59 -6.13 -2.34 19.38
CA PRO A 59 -6.06 -0.90 19.17
C PRO A 59 -4.85 -0.24 19.82
N ALA A 60 -4.30 0.79 19.19
CA ALA A 60 -3.15 1.51 19.71
C ALA A 60 -3.49 2.17 21.06
N PRO A 61 -2.62 2.04 22.07
CA PRO A 61 -2.75 2.80 23.31
C PRO A 61 -2.82 4.30 23.02
N ARG A 62 -3.64 5.02 23.78
CA ARG A 62 -3.87 6.44 23.56
C ARG A 62 -2.58 7.26 23.67
N ASP A 63 -1.71 6.90 24.59
CA ASP A 63 -0.40 7.54 24.80
C ASP A 63 0.56 7.31 23.63
N GLU A 64 0.52 6.16 22.96
CA GLU A 64 1.28 5.94 21.71
C GLU A 64 0.77 6.82 20.57
N ILE A 65 -0.56 6.95 20.42
CA ILE A 65 -1.17 7.84 19.43
C ILE A 65 -0.81 9.30 19.72
N ASP A 66 -0.92 9.72 20.97
CA ASP A 66 -0.62 11.10 21.39
C ASP A 66 0.88 11.42 21.20
N ASP A 67 1.79 10.46 21.43
CA ASP A 67 3.23 10.63 21.16
C ASP A 67 3.53 10.75 19.66
N LEU A 68 2.95 9.88 18.83
CA LEU A 68 3.13 9.93 17.38
C LEU A 68 2.59 11.23 16.79
N ASP A 69 1.40 11.65 17.22
CA ASP A 69 0.78 12.92 16.80
C ASP A 69 1.63 14.13 17.18
N ARG A 70 2.22 14.11 18.38
CA ARG A 70 3.17 15.14 18.82
C ARG A 70 4.41 15.17 17.93
N ARG A 71 5.04 14.02 17.67
CA ARG A 71 6.23 13.91 16.81
C ARG A 71 5.95 14.39 15.38
N ALA A 72 4.80 14.04 14.82
CA ALA A 72 4.38 14.45 13.47
C ALA A 72 4.16 15.97 13.32
N ARG A 73 3.88 16.68 14.42
CA ARG A 73 3.73 18.15 14.42
C ARG A 73 5.08 18.88 14.40
N GLU A 74 6.17 18.21 14.78
CA GLU A 74 7.50 18.80 14.82
C GLU A 74 8.08 18.94 13.40
N PRO A 75 8.97 19.91 13.14
CA PRO A 75 9.72 19.95 11.89
C PRO A 75 10.59 18.70 11.70
N PRO A 76 10.80 18.23 10.46
CA PRO A 76 10.30 18.79 9.19
C PRO A 76 8.87 18.38 8.81
N PHE A 77 8.23 17.46 9.55
CA PHE A 77 6.95 16.84 9.20
C PHE A 77 5.76 17.82 9.20
N ASN A 78 5.72 18.75 10.17
CA ASN A 78 4.81 19.89 10.19
C ASN A 78 3.31 19.56 9.97
N PHE A 79 2.83 18.42 10.49
CA PHE A 79 1.40 18.10 10.53
C PHE A 79 0.69 18.99 11.56
N ALA A 80 0.56 20.29 11.29
CA ALA A 80 0.12 21.29 12.25
C ALA A 80 -1.26 20.99 12.88
N ASN A 81 -2.14 20.35 12.12
CA ASN A 81 -3.48 19.94 12.56
C ASN A 81 -3.49 18.56 13.26
N GLY A 82 -2.34 17.91 13.39
CA GLY A 82 -2.19 16.52 13.81
C GLY A 82 -2.14 15.56 12.63
N LEU A 83 -2.00 14.28 12.95
CA LEU A 83 -2.06 13.17 11.98
C LEU A 83 -3.41 13.17 11.24
N PRO A 84 -3.45 12.61 10.02
CA PRO A 84 -4.68 12.47 9.27
C PRO A 84 -5.79 11.78 10.06
N PRO A 85 -7.04 12.31 10.02
CA PRO A 85 -8.15 11.74 10.79
C PRO A 85 -8.45 10.27 10.49
N ASP A 86 -8.31 9.86 9.23
CA ASP A 86 -8.49 8.48 8.79
C ASP A 86 -7.37 7.56 9.30
N TYR A 87 -6.12 8.02 9.32
CA TYR A 87 -5.02 7.29 9.95
C TYR A 87 -5.18 7.18 11.49
N LEU A 88 -5.68 8.24 12.14
CA LEU A 88 -6.01 8.18 13.57
C LEU A 88 -7.15 7.20 13.87
N GLU A 89 -8.16 7.11 12.99
CA GLU A 89 -9.22 6.10 13.11
C GLU A 89 -8.68 4.67 12.96
N PHE A 90 -7.72 4.47 12.05
CA PHE A 90 -7.02 3.20 11.89
C PHE A 90 -6.30 2.79 13.17
N LEU A 91 -5.48 3.66 13.75
CA LEU A 91 -4.74 3.36 14.99
C LEU A 91 -5.68 3.05 16.16
N ARG A 92 -6.85 3.71 16.22
CA ARG A 92 -7.89 3.42 17.23
C ARG A 92 -8.66 2.12 16.97
N THR A 93 -8.59 1.59 15.74
CA THR A 93 -9.20 0.31 15.37
C THR A 93 -8.20 -0.83 15.55
N THR A 94 -6.94 -0.64 15.18
CA THR A 94 -5.87 -1.64 15.24
C THR A 94 -4.49 -0.95 15.33
N ASN A 95 -3.58 -1.46 16.14
CA ASN A 95 -2.21 -0.94 16.23
C ASN A 95 -1.29 -1.58 15.17
N GLY A 96 -1.72 -1.57 13.91
CA GLY A 96 -1.05 -2.27 12.81
C GLY A 96 -1.73 -3.59 12.42
N ILE A 97 -1.19 -4.24 11.39
CA ILE A 97 -1.70 -5.52 10.83
C ILE A 97 -0.51 -6.45 10.66
N TYR A 98 -0.62 -7.69 11.10
CA TYR A 98 0.46 -8.68 10.94
C TYR A 98 0.64 -9.09 9.47
N ALA A 99 1.88 -9.19 9.01
CA ALA A 99 2.27 -9.87 7.78
C ALA A 99 2.74 -11.28 8.19
N ILE A 100 1.84 -12.25 8.18
CA ILE A 100 2.14 -13.60 8.67
C ILE A 100 2.71 -14.43 7.52
N ASP A 101 4.04 -14.45 7.47
CA ASP A 101 4.82 -15.49 6.80
C ASP A 101 5.31 -16.57 7.77
N ARG A 102 5.15 -16.37 9.09
CA ARG A 102 5.17 -17.40 10.15
C ARG A 102 4.40 -16.90 11.37
N ALA A 103 3.82 -17.82 12.15
CA ALA A 103 3.04 -17.50 13.35
C ALA A 103 3.87 -16.82 14.48
N ASP A 104 5.20 -16.80 14.37
CA ASP A 104 6.15 -16.26 15.35
C ASP A 104 7.10 -15.17 14.81
N ASP A 105 7.24 -15.03 13.49
CA ASP A 105 8.02 -13.95 12.88
C ASP A 105 7.12 -12.72 12.75
N GLY A 106 7.30 -11.77 13.68
CA GLY A 106 6.50 -10.55 13.85
C GLY A 106 6.66 -9.51 12.74
N ASP A 107 6.52 -9.91 11.49
CA ASP A 107 6.42 -9.01 10.35
C ASP A 107 5.02 -8.38 10.28
N GLU A 108 4.93 -7.20 9.67
CA GLU A 108 3.77 -6.31 9.78
C GLU A 108 3.48 -5.66 8.43
N ILE A 109 2.22 -5.63 7.98
CA ILE A 109 1.85 -4.81 6.81
C ILE A 109 1.92 -3.33 7.21
N PHE A 110 1.35 -3.02 8.38
CA PHE A 110 1.32 -1.71 8.99
C PHE A 110 1.95 -1.76 10.38
N ARG A 111 2.84 -0.81 10.65
CA ARG A 111 3.56 -0.72 11.92
C ARG A 111 2.65 -0.25 13.06
N PRO A 112 2.87 -0.73 14.30
CA PRO A 112 2.27 -0.13 15.47
C PRO A 112 2.80 1.30 15.68
N ALA A 113 2.00 2.16 16.30
CA ALA A 113 2.28 3.57 16.48
C ALA A 113 3.68 3.86 17.07
N HIS A 114 4.14 3.06 18.03
CA HIS A 114 5.48 3.23 18.63
C HIS A 114 6.66 2.84 17.71
N LEU A 115 6.42 2.07 16.64
CA LEU A 115 7.42 1.69 15.63
C LEU A 115 7.32 2.52 14.33
N VAL A 116 6.36 3.42 14.24
CA VAL A 116 6.24 4.34 13.11
C VAL A 116 7.46 5.24 13.06
N GLU A 117 8.12 5.22 11.90
CA GLU A 117 9.34 5.98 11.64
C GLU A 117 9.02 7.31 10.99
N LEU A 118 9.79 8.33 11.35
CA LEU A 118 9.67 9.68 10.84
C LEU A 118 11.00 9.99 10.15
N MET A 119 10.96 10.24 8.85
CA MET A 119 12.16 10.41 8.01
C MET A 119 12.19 11.81 7.40
N ASP A 120 13.33 12.49 7.55
CA ASP A 120 13.49 13.86 7.10
C ASP A 120 13.53 13.96 5.58
N GLU A 121 14.16 13.01 4.90
CA GLU A 121 14.39 13.00 3.46
C GLU A 121 14.37 11.56 2.94
N GLU A 122 13.97 11.38 1.68
CA GLU A 122 13.99 10.08 1.01
C GLU A 122 14.25 10.27 -0.49
N ASP A 123 15.11 9.45 -1.07
CA ASP A 123 15.60 9.60 -2.46
C ASP A 123 14.69 8.82 -3.43
N TRP A 124 13.39 9.11 -3.36
CA TRP A 124 12.37 8.54 -4.23
C TRP A 124 11.54 9.64 -4.88
N ASN A 125 11.37 9.53 -6.20
CA ASN A 125 10.56 10.46 -6.98
C ASN A 125 9.08 10.08 -6.89
N CYS A 126 8.37 10.54 -5.87
CA CYS A 126 6.93 10.32 -5.77
C CYS A 126 6.13 11.39 -6.53
N GLU A 127 5.26 10.93 -7.42
CA GLU A 127 4.47 11.78 -8.32
C GLU A 127 3.01 11.82 -7.85
N LEU A 128 2.40 13.00 -7.70
CA LEU A 128 0.97 13.08 -7.34
C LEU A 128 0.08 12.47 -8.43
N LEU A 129 0.51 12.57 -9.69
CA LEU A 129 -0.13 11.92 -10.82
C LEU A 129 0.91 10.97 -11.42
N PRO A 130 0.80 9.66 -11.15
CA PRO A 130 1.73 8.67 -11.67
C PRO A 130 1.82 8.76 -13.19
N LYS A 131 3.05 8.72 -13.73
CA LYS A 131 3.32 8.82 -15.16
C LYS A 131 2.50 7.84 -16.02
N GLU A 132 2.19 6.64 -15.51
CA GLU A 132 1.36 5.68 -16.25
C GLU A 132 -0.05 6.21 -16.53
N MET A 133 -0.60 7.06 -15.65
CA MET A 133 -1.89 7.72 -15.86
C MET A 133 -1.82 8.87 -16.87
N LEU A 134 -0.61 9.33 -17.18
CA LEU A 134 -0.33 10.45 -18.07
C LEU A 134 0.25 9.98 -19.42
N GLU A 135 -0.08 8.75 -19.84
CA GLU A 135 0.33 8.22 -21.15
C GLU A 135 0.00 9.24 -22.27
N ASP A 136 0.98 9.47 -23.14
CA ASP A 136 0.95 10.47 -24.21
C ASP A 136 0.79 11.95 -23.76
N CYS A 137 0.94 12.28 -22.48
CA CYS A 137 1.01 13.67 -22.02
C CYS A 137 2.42 14.24 -22.21
N ASP A 138 2.55 15.31 -22.99
CA ASP A 138 3.85 15.95 -23.25
C ASP A 138 4.31 16.90 -22.12
N VAL A 139 3.56 16.94 -21.01
CA VAL A 139 3.82 17.84 -19.88
C VAL A 139 4.75 17.15 -18.89
N GLU A 140 5.95 17.68 -18.75
CA GLU A 140 6.86 17.32 -17.67
C GLU A 140 6.52 18.14 -16.41
N ILE A 141 6.39 17.46 -15.28
CA ILE A 141 6.16 18.07 -13.98
C ILE A 141 7.41 17.82 -13.13
N ASP A 142 8.08 18.89 -12.72
CA ASP A 142 9.23 18.84 -11.82
C ASP A 142 8.75 18.63 -10.38
N TRP A 143 8.48 17.37 -10.01
CA TRP A 143 8.05 17.03 -8.67
C TRP A 143 9.13 17.38 -7.64
N PRO A 144 8.76 17.96 -6.48
CA PRO A 144 9.72 18.29 -5.44
C PRO A 144 10.29 17.03 -4.79
N GLU A 145 11.52 17.13 -4.27
CA GLU A 145 12.09 16.12 -3.39
C GLU A 145 11.20 15.89 -2.15
N LEU A 146 11.17 14.64 -1.68
CA LEU A 146 10.42 14.29 -0.49
C LEU A 146 11.13 14.81 0.76
N ASN A 147 10.40 15.61 1.54
CA ASN A 147 10.89 16.16 2.80
C ASN A 147 9.84 16.01 3.90
N GLY A 148 10.21 15.36 4.99
CA GLY A 148 9.35 15.01 6.10
C GLY A 148 8.28 14.01 5.68
N LEU A 149 8.53 12.73 5.92
CA LEU A 149 7.55 11.67 5.68
C LEU A 149 7.41 10.78 6.91
N ILE A 150 6.21 10.24 7.09
CA ILE A 150 5.88 9.29 8.15
C ILE A 150 5.75 7.92 7.50
N HIS A 151 6.64 7.00 7.87
CA HIS A 151 6.68 5.64 7.37
C HIS A 151 5.81 4.74 8.26
N ILE A 152 4.63 4.38 7.72
CA ILE A 152 3.57 3.68 8.46
C ILE A 152 3.45 2.19 8.09
N GLY A 153 4.09 1.77 6.99
CA GLY A 153 4.23 0.36 6.60
C GLY A 153 5.48 -0.28 7.19
N ALA A 154 5.57 -1.61 7.25
CA ALA A 154 6.85 -2.23 7.61
C ALA A 154 7.82 -2.31 6.43
N GLY A 155 7.31 -2.26 5.20
CA GLY A 155 8.09 -2.47 3.98
C GLY A 155 7.93 -3.87 3.44
N GLY A 156 8.99 -4.42 2.86
CA GLY A 156 8.97 -5.78 2.33
C GLY A 156 8.20 -5.93 1.02
N ASP A 157 7.45 -7.03 0.90
CA ASP A 157 6.69 -7.38 -0.29
C ASP A 157 5.43 -6.51 -0.42
N GLU A 158 4.87 -6.07 0.70
CA GLU A 158 3.71 -5.19 0.80
C GLU A 158 4.00 -3.74 0.41
N GLY A 159 5.28 -3.40 0.26
CA GLY A 159 5.75 -2.06 -0.04
C GLY A 159 5.81 -1.14 1.19
N TYR A 160 6.53 -0.04 1.01
CA TYR A 160 6.62 1.03 1.99
C TYR A 160 5.40 1.95 1.86
N HIS A 161 4.74 2.23 2.98
CA HIS A 161 3.57 3.11 3.02
C HIS A 161 3.93 4.43 3.67
N TRP A 162 3.75 5.54 2.97
CA TRP A 162 4.21 6.86 3.43
C TRP A 162 3.06 7.86 3.52
N LEU A 163 3.06 8.65 4.59
CA LEU A 163 2.34 9.91 4.67
C LEU A 163 3.35 11.04 4.47
N VAL A 164 3.23 11.79 3.38
CA VAL A 164 4.15 12.88 3.05
C VAL A 164 3.69 14.18 3.69
N SER A 165 4.63 15.00 4.17
CA SER A 165 4.33 16.23 4.89
C SER A 165 3.43 17.18 4.11
N PRO A 166 2.61 17.98 4.81
CA PRO A 166 1.83 19.05 4.19
C PRO A 166 2.66 20.08 3.41
N HIS A 167 3.93 20.25 3.77
CA HIS A 167 4.81 21.17 3.07
C HIS A 167 5.18 20.65 1.68
N THR A 168 5.66 19.41 1.61
CA THR A 168 6.01 18.76 0.34
C THR A 168 4.79 18.54 -0.54
N THR A 169 3.64 18.14 0.01
CA THR A 169 2.39 18.02 -0.76
C THR A 169 1.99 19.35 -1.42
N LYS A 170 2.10 20.47 -0.70
CA LYS A 170 1.80 21.79 -1.27
C LYS A 170 2.79 22.21 -2.36
N ALA A 171 4.07 21.88 -2.18
CA ALA A 171 5.08 22.13 -3.21
C ALA A 171 4.79 21.31 -4.48
N ALA A 172 4.36 20.05 -4.33
CA ALA A 172 3.98 19.20 -5.45
C ALA A 172 2.73 19.72 -6.17
N ILE A 173 1.71 20.20 -5.43
CA ILE A 173 0.53 20.86 -6.02
C ILE A 173 0.95 22.13 -6.80
N ALA A 174 1.87 22.92 -6.27
CA ALA A 174 2.35 24.12 -6.94
C ALA A 174 3.11 23.78 -8.25
N ALA A 175 3.96 22.74 -8.23
CA ALA A 175 4.64 22.24 -9.41
C ALA A 175 3.63 21.75 -10.47
N PHE A 176 2.60 21.02 -10.05
CA PHE A 176 1.50 20.63 -10.91
C PHE A 176 0.79 21.85 -11.53
N ASP A 177 0.43 22.85 -10.73
CA ASP A 177 -0.28 24.04 -11.20
C ASP A 177 0.55 24.83 -12.22
N ASP A 178 1.85 24.99 -11.95
CA ASP A 178 2.80 25.63 -12.87
C ASP A 178 2.93 24.90 -14.21
N ALA A 179 2.86 23.57 -14.20
CA ALA A 179 2.90 22.75 -15.41
C ALA A 179 1.55 22.79 -16.14
N TYR A 180 0.45 22.65 -15.40
CA TYR A 180 -0.92 22.71 -15.92
C TYR A 180 -1.18 24.05 -16.61
N ASP A 181 -0.75 25.18 -16.06
CA ASP A 181 -0.98 26.51 -16.67
C ASP A 181 -0.29 26.66 -18.04
N LYS A 182 0.87 26.01 -18.22
CA LYS A 182 1.65 26.01 -19.46
C LYS A 182 1.21 24.94 -20.46
N ALA A 183 0.44 23.96 -20.01
CA ALA A 183 0.00 22.83 -20.81
C ALA A 183 -0.97 23.23 -21.93
N SER A 184 -0.96 22.45 -23.01
CA SER A 184 -1.94 22.54 -24.08
C SER A 184 -3.34 22.15 -23.58
N ASP A 185 -4.41 22.54 -24.28
CA ASP A 185 -5.77 22.14 -23.90
C ASP A 185 -5.95 20.61 -23.89
N ALA A 186 -5.28 19.91 -24.82
CA ALA A 186 -5.32 18.45 -24.90
C ALA A 186 -4.61 17.80 -23.70
N ASP A 187 -3.51 18.38 -23.23
CA ASP A 187 -2.80 17.84 -22.06
C ASP A 187 -3.50 18.21 -20.75
N LYS A 188 -4.13 19.38 -20.67
CA LYS A 188 -5.01 19.74 -19.53
C LYS A 188 -6.14 18.74 -19.36
N GLU A 189 -6.76 18.29 -20.45
CA GLU A 189 -7.80 17.26 -20.41
C GLU A 189 -7.27 15.93 -19.84
N LYS A 190 -6.04 15.53 -20.19
CA LYS A 190 -5.40 14.32 -19.64
C LYS A 190 -5.09 14.48 -18.15
N LEU A 191 -4.50 15.61 -17.75
CA LEU A 191 -4.21 15.93 -16.35
C LEU A 191 -5.49 15.97 -15.51
N GLU A 192 -6.56 16.56 -16.04
CA GLU A 192 -7.88 16.58 -15.41
C GLU A 192 -8.47 15.19 -15.26
N LYS A 193 -8.36 14.35 -16.29
CA LYS A 193 -8.81 12.96 -16.25
C LYS A 193 -8.07 12.17 -15.17
N ALA A 194 -6.74 12.24 -15.13
CA ALA A 194 -5.93 11.57 -14.11
C ALA A 194 -6.29 12.05 -12.70
N ALA A 195 -6.42 13.36 -12.49
CA ALA A 195 -6.84 13.91 -11.20
C ALA A 195 -8.29 13.54 -10.83
N ASN A 196 -9.19 13.39 -11.81
CA ASN A 196 -10.55 12.92 -11.59
C ASN A 196 -10.58 11.44 -11.19
N GLU A 197 -9.78 10.59 -11.82
CA GLU A 197 -9.68 9.17 -11.50
C GLU A 197 -9.08 8.96 -10.11
N LEU A 198 -8.00 9.65 -9.77
CA LEU A 198 -7.29 9.42 -8.52
C LEU A 198 -7.88 10.18 -7.33
N TYR A 199 -8.19 11.46 -7.53
CA TYR A 199 -8.56 12.38 -6.46
C TYR A 199 -10.02 12.84 -6.49
N SER A 200 -10.85 12.34 -7.42
CA SER A 200 -12.21 12.84 -7.66
C SER A 200 -12.26 14.28 -8.23
N GLY A 201 -11.13 14.75 -8.77
CA GLY A 201 -11.03 15.96 -9.58
C GLY A 201 -9.91 16.89 -9.12
N LEU A 202 -9.54 17.85 -9.98
CA LEU A 202 -8.49 18.83 -9.69
C LEU A 202 -8.74 19.64 -8.42
N THR A 203 -10.00 19.97 -8.12
CA THR A 203 -10.33 20.75 -6.93
C THR A 203 -10.00 19.98 -5.65
N GLU A 204 -10.26 18.68 -5.62
CA GLU A 204 -9.98 17.84 -4.47
C GLU A 204 -8.48 17.53 -4.36
N MET A 205 -7.80 17.29 -5.49
CA MET A 205 -6.34 17.16 -5.52
C MET A 205 -5.63 18.41 -4.96
N ARG A 206 -6.04 19.61 -5.37
CA ARG A 206 -5.49 20.88 -4.87
C ARG A 206 -5.79 21.15 -3.39
N ARG A 207 -6.72 20.40 -2.80
CA ARG A 207 -7.09 20.49 -1.38
C ARG A 207 -6.37 19.47 -0.50
N LEU A 208 -5.55 18.60 -1.07
CA LEU A 208 -4.77 17.64 -0.29
C LEU A 208 -3.94 18.38 0.76
N GLU A 209 -4.13 17.99 2.02
CA GLU A 209 -3.30 18.48 3.12
C GLU A 209 -2.03 17.66 3.28
N TYR A 210 -2.00 16.44 2.77
CA TYR A 210 -0.88 15.50 2.80
C TYR A 210 -1.04 14.52 1.63
N SER A 211 0.04 13.84 1.24
CA SER A 211 0.00 12.82 0.19
C SER A 211 0.20 11.44 0.81
N VAL A 212 -0.38 10.42 0.17
CA VAL A 212 -0.19 9.03 0.57
C VAL A 212 0.40 8.26 -0.60
N PHE A 213 1.48 7.54 -0.33
CA PHE A 213 2.15 6.71 -1.31
C PHE A 213 2.34 5.29 -0.80
N ARG A 214 2.29 4.33 -1.72
CA ARG A 214 2.85 2.98 -1.57
C ARG A 214 4.01 2.83 -2.53
N VAL A 215 5.14 2.33 -2.05
CA VAL A 215 6.39 2.23 -2.83
C VAL A 215 6.96 0.83 -2.73
N TYR A 216 7.19 0.20 -3.87
CA TYR A 216 7.77 -1.14 -3.96
C TYR A 216 9.24 -1.06 -4.37
N HIS A 217 10.13 -1.28 -3.41
CA HIS A 217 11.57 -1.21 -3.65
C HIS A 217 12.08 -2.23 -4.68
N TRP A 218 11.37 -3.35 -4.86
CA TRP A 218 11.73 -4.41 -5.80
C TRP A 218 11.22 -4.17 -7.23
N ALA A 219 10.19 -3.34 -7.43
CA ALA A 219 9.63 -3.01 -8.75
C ALA A 219 9.90 -1.56 -9.20
N ALA A 220 10.44 -0.72 -8.33
CA ALA A 220 10.48 0.74 -8.51
C ALA A 220 9.09 1.33 -8.85
N GLN A 221 8.03 0.68 -8.39
CA GLN A 221 6.65 1.08 -8.61
C GLN A 221 6.20 1.97 -7.44
N ILE A 222 5.55 3.09 -7.78
CA ILE A 222 5.01 4.06 -6.84
C ILE A 222 3.53 4.22 -7.15
N GLU A 223 2.71 4.12 -6.12
CA GLU A 223 1.28 4.30 -6.23
C GLU A 223 0.85 5.44 -5.32
N ALA A 224 0.11 6.38 -5.89
CA ALA A 224 -0.44 7.51 -5.19
C ALA A 224 -1.87 7.20 -4.73
N PHE A 225 -2.27 7.74 -3.59
CA PHE A 225 -3.62 7.61 -3.05
C PHE A 225 -4.16 8.97 -2.60
N ALA A 226 -5.48 9.13 -2.69
CA ALA A 226 -6.18 10.36 -2.30
C ALA A 226 -6.23 10.59 -0.79
N SER A 227 -6.10 9.53 0.00
CA SER A 227 -6.06 9.57 1.46
C SER A 227 -5.58 8.22 2.00
N PHE A 228 -5.32 8.11 3.31
CA PHE A 228 -4.98 6.83 3.92
C PHE A 228 -6.14 5.82 3.81
N LYS A 229 -7.38 6.30 3.94
CA LYS A 229 -8.56 5.49 3.65
C LYS A 229 -8.57 4.94 2.23
N HIS A 230 -8.18 5.72 1.21
CA HIS A 230 -8.10 5.22 -0.17
C HIS A 230 -7.10 4.05 -0.28
N LEU A 231 -5.95 4.14 0.39
CA LEU A 231 -5.00 3.01 0.47
C LEU A 231 -5.66 1.76 1.10
N LEU A 232 -6.44 1.90 2.16
CA LEU A 232 -7.15 0.76 2.76
C LEU A 232 -8.22 0.16 1.84
N GLU A 233 -8.92 0.99 1.06
CA GLU A 233 -9.87 0.49 0.05
C GLU A 233 -9.16 -0.40 -0.97
N ASP A 234 -7.97 -0.01 -1.41
CA ASP A 234 -7.14 -0.78 -2.34
C ASP A 234 -6.72 -2.13 -1.75
N PHE A 235 -6.27 -2.17 -0.49
CA PHE A 235 -5.99 -3.44 0.20
C PHE A 235 -7.22 -4.37 0.22
N VAL A 236 -8.41 -3.84 0.47
CA VAL A 236 -9.64 -4.64 0.48
C VAL A 236 -10.01 -5.14 -0.92
N THR A 237 -9.90 -4.30 -1.95
CA THR A 237 -10.26 -4.69 -3.32
C THR A 237 -9.24 -5.64 -3.93
N GLY A 238 -7.95 -5.48 -3.64
CA GLY A 238 -6.89 -6.40 -4.09
C GLY A 238 -7.10 -7.83 -3.61
N MET A 239 -7.74 -8.04 -2.44
CA MET A 239 -8.14 -9.38 -2.00
C MET A 239 -9.10 -10.09 -2.97
N ASP A 240 -9.97 -9.34 -3.65
CA ASP A 240 -10.96 -9.91 -4.57
C ASP A 240 -10.35 -10.25 -5.93
N GLU A 241 -9.26 -9.57 -6.31
CA GLU A 241 -8.56 -9.76 -7.57
C GLU A 241 -7.59 -10.94 -7.57
N ILE A 242 -7.22 -11.44 -6.38
CA ILE A 242 -6.50 -12.70 -6.24
C ILE A 242 -7.41 -13.81 -6.76
N LYS A 243 -7.17 -14.19 -8.00
CA LYS A 243 -7.65 -15.44 -8.57
C LYS A 243 -6.98 -16.59 -7.81
N GLU A 244 -7.71 -17.68 -7.62
CA GLU A 244 -7.14 -18.96 -7.23
C GLU A 244 -6.26 -19.44 -8.39
N GLU A 245 -5.07 -18.84 -8.56
CA GLU A 245 -4.06 -19.33 -9.49
C GLU A 245 -3.44 -20.59 -8.86
N ASP A 246 -3.75 -21.69 -9.54
CA ASP A 246 -3.11 -23.00 -9.61
C ASP A 246 -3.20 -23.95 -8.40
N ASP A 247 -4.17 -24.87 -8.52
CA ASP A 247 -4.14 -26.24 -8.02
C ASP A 247 -3.57 -27.22 -9.09
N ASP A 248 -2.99 -26.72 -10.20
CA ASP A 248 -2.66 -27.53 -11.38
C ASP A 248 -1.14 -27.65 -11.71
N GLU A 249 -0.21 -27.21 -10.85
CA GLU A 249 1.25 -27.38 -11.09
C GLU A 249 1.90 -28.56 -10.32
N ASP A 250 1.21 -29.69 -10.15
CA ASP A 250 1.80 -30.93 -9.59
C ASP A 250 1.49 -32.20 -10.43
N GLU A 251 1.25 -32.08 -11.73
CA GLU A 251 1.21 -33.23 -12.66
C GLU A 251 2.22 -33.10 -13.83
N GLU A 252 3.49 -32.76 -13.55
CA GLU A 252 4.58 -33.12 -14.47
C GLU A 252 5.29 -34.41 -14.03
N GLY A 253 4.71 -35.53 -14.46
CA GLY A 253 5.42 -36.62 -15.15
C GLY A 253 6.63 -37.26 -14.46
N THR A 254 6.39 -38.18 -13.52
CA THR A 254 7.31 -39.31 -13.33
C THR A 254 7.09 -40.32 -14.47
N GLU A 255 7.65 -40.06 -15.65
CA GLU A 255 7.90 -41.12 -16.61
C GLU A 255 9.15 -41.89 -16.17
N ASN A 256 8.90 -43.10 -15.68
CA ASN A 256 9.90 -44.15 -15.57
C ASN A 256 10.49 -44.41 -16.97
N ASP A 257 11.80 -44.24 -17.12
CA ASP A 257 12.52 -44.91 -18.20
C ASP A 257 13.61 -45.80 -17.59
N ASP A 258 13.21 -47.06 -17.41
CA ASP A 258 14.11 -48.20 -17.24
C ASP A 258 14.92 -48.37 -18.53
N SER A 259 16.20 -48.01 -18.52
CA SER A 259 17.15 -48.57 -19.48
C SER A 259 18.47 -48.91 -18.81
N ASP A 260 18.47 -50.16 -18.32
CA ASP A 260 19.56 -51.13 -18.28
C ASP A 260 20.70 -50.84 -19.28
N GLU A 261 21.92 -50.56 -18.78
CA GLU A 261 23.12 -50.92 -19.52
C GLU A 261 24.16 -51.54 -18.58
N SER A 262 24.23 -52.86 -18.73
CA SER A 262 25.08 -53.82 -18.08
C SER A 262 26.56 -53.43 -18.05
N ALA A 263 27.12 -53.58 -16.86
CA ALA A 263 28.55 -53.61 -16.59
C ALA A 263 29.23 -54.75 -17.35
N ASP A 264 30.18 -54.39 -18.24
CA ASP A 264 31.18 -55.32 -18.73
C ASP A 264 32.33 -55.42 -17.72
N LYS A 265 32.57 -56.67 -17.29
CA LYS A 265 33.68 -57.12 -16.45
C LYS A 265 34.84 -57.62 -17.32
N GLU A 266 36.05 -57.34 -16.84
CA GLU A 266 37.29 -58.14 -16.97
C GLU A 266 37.82 -58.33 -18.42
N THR A 267 39.09 -58.08 -18.78
CA THR A 267 40.37 -58.33 -18.09
C THR A 267 41.49 -57.65 -18.87
#